data_AF-A0A5M4DE16-F1
#
_entry.id   AF-A0A5M4DE16-F1
#
_cell.length_a   1.000
_cell.length_b   1.000
_cell.length_c   1.000
_cell.angle_alpha   90.00
_cell.angle_beta   90.00
_cell.angle_gamma   90.00
#
_symmetry.space_group_name_H-M   'P 1'
#
loop_
_entity.id
_entity.type
_entity.pdbx_description
1 polymer ?
#
loop_
_entity_poly.entity_id
_entity_poly.type
_entity_poly.pdbx_seq_one_letter_code
_entity_poly.pdbx_strand_id
1 'polypeptide(L)'
;MEAVEQVLLNVRQKYLDQNQDIMPPMTGFSVPIASRKFGIFPLEVQAIEVEQFDGSFVRYQNTNGSPLLSQLFPTRITAMPGRITSLQIFLDDATLNHDGSGVQFDRPRFEGINFDPTEGMIMGFLSDYVMFDITNVANKPEMSTGGFANRVYFSGDSIALSLDPAQGGSPFEVLTPLLDPIEGLVTPPNAQFSAPGQYTLRQIDPRDLSNIARITALQGIWRPYWDPNPTQSLLLNVGAFEVITIPNSTDGAKQEIVMIERNGAGQIVNMHFGEVDFSAGTFAVWPIDQVDTGDGSNEVNGTVTDIVYRAGVPSPTYRDIREGRFAITSGSVPAGYSASGRFVVLRL
;
A
#
# COMPACT_ATOMS: atom_id res chain seq x y z
N MET A 1 17.93 22.27 29.56
CA MET A 1 16.58 22.82 29.31
C MET A 1 16.45 22.83 27.81
N GLU A 2 15.72 21.85 27.31
CA GLU A 2 15.73 21.36 25.93
C GLU A 2 15.26 22.44 24.96
N ALA A 3 16.03 22.60 23.88
CA ALA A 3 15.68 23.42 22.73
C ALA A 3 15.84 22.55 21.48
N VAL A 4 14.74 22.51 20.74
CA VAL A 4 14.41 21.65 19.60
C VAL A 4 15.37 21.88 18.43
N GLU A 5 15.87 20.79 17.85
CA GLU A 5 16.96 20.79 16.87
C GLU A 5 16.43 20.81 15.42
N GLN A 6 16.44 22.03 14.86
CA GLN A 6 16.52 22.50 13.46
C GLN A 6 17.57 21.82 12.46
N VAL A 7 17.74 20.49 12.22
CA VAL A 7 18.48 19.95 11.04
C VAL A 7 17.86 20.20 9.64
N LEU A 8 18.59 20.95 8.79
CA LEU A 8 18.42 20.99 7.34
C LEU A 8 19.51 20.05 6.70
N LEU A 9 19.28 19.18 5.72
CA LEU A 9 20.22 18.93 4.60
C LEU A 9 19.60 19.80 3.45
N ASN A 10 19.78 19.43 2.19
CA ASN A 10 18.53 19.35 1.37
C ASN A 10 17.58 18.22 1.85
N VAL A 11 17.59 17.96 3.15
CA VAL A 11 16.50 17.64 4.03
C VAL A 11 16.05 19.00 4.53
N ARG A 12 15.10 19.68 3.88
CA ARG A 12 14.35 20.69 4.64
C ARG A 12 14.08 20.06 5.99
N GLN A 13 14.25 20.76 7.09
CA GLN A 13 13.71 20.16 8.28
C GLN A 13 12.21 20.00 8.09
N LYS A 14 11.91 18.73 8.03
CA LYS A 14 10.75 18.04 7.53
C LYS A 14 11.33 16.64 7.60
N TYR A 15 10.73 15.81 8.41
CA TYR A 15 10.92 14.37 8.32
C TYR A 15 10.84 14.03 6.84
N LEU A 16 11.99 13.74 6.26
CA LEU A 16 12.11 13.40 4.86
C LEU A 16 12.12 11.90 4.85
N ASP A 17 10.90 11.37 4.91
CA ASP A 17 10.60 10.01 4.52
C ASP A 17 11.16 9.86 3.10
N GLN A 18 12.26 9.09 2.97
CA GLN A 18 12.81 8.77 1.66
C GLN A 18 11.93 7.68 1.04
N ASN A 19 10.88 8.09 0.35
CA ASN A 19 10.17 7.21 -0.56
C ASN A 19 11.05 6.99 -1.80
N GLN A 20 11.72 5.84 -1.89
CA GLN A 20 12.31 5.40 -3.14
C GLN A 20 11.25 4.60 -3.93
N ASP A 21 10.69 5.24 -4.96
CA ASP A 21 9.91 4.53 -5.97
C ASP A 21 10.87 3.69 -6.83
N ILE A 22 10.85 2.38 -6.64
CA ILE A 22 11.65 1.47 -7.46
C ILE A 22 10.84 1.11 -8.72
N MET A 23 11.04 1.86 -9.79
CA MET A 23 10.53 1.52 -11.13
C MET A 23 11.65 0.82 -11.94
N PRO A 24 11.62 -0.50 -12.15
CA PRO A 24 12.60 -1.16 -13.01
C PRO A 24 12.37 -0.76 -14.49
N PRO A 25 13.42 -0.42 -15.26
CA PRO A 25 13.28 -0.10 -16.67
C PRO A 25 12.78 -1.32 -17.47
N MET A 26 11.71 -1.13 -18.24
CA MET A 26 11.19 -2.14 -19.16
C MET A 26 11.91 -2.06 -20.51
N THR A 27 12.98 -2.84 -20.69
CA THR A 27 13.45 -3.21 -22.03
C THR A 27 13.86 -4.68 -22.10
N GLY A 28 13.13 -5.42 -22.95
CA GLY A 28 13.60 -6.63 -23.63
C GLY A 28 13.80 -7.91 -22.82
N PHE A 29 12.74 -8.61 -22.42
CA PHE A 29 12.85 -10.05 -22.08
C PHE A 29 11.60 -10.83 -22.50
N SER A 30 11.82 -11.98 -23.12
CA SER A 30 10.82 -12.94 -23.65
C SER A 30 10.49 -14.07 -22.67
N VAL A 31 10.59 -13.81 -21.36
CA VAL A 31 10.24 -14.74 -20.28
C VAL A 31 9.39 -13.94 -19.29
N PRO A 32 8.28 -14.48 -18.75
CA PRO A 32 7.45 -13.74 -17.82
C PRO A 32 8.27 -13.21 -16.65
N ILE A 33 8.14 -11.91 -16.42
CA ILE A 33 8.97 -11.19 -15.46
C ILE A 33 8.52 -11.60 -14.06
N ALA A 34 9.28 -12.48 -13.43
CA ALA A 34 9.14 -12.80 -12.02
C ALA A 34 9.46 -11.55 -11.18
N SER A 35 8.71 -11.36 -10.09
CA SER A 35 8.96 -10.28 -9.14
C SER A 35 10.39 -10.33 -8.59
N ARG A 36 11.06 -9.17 -8.51
CA ARG A 36 12.44 -9.04 -8.04
C ARG A 36 12.45 -8.73 -6.56
N LYS A 37 13.35 -9.39 -5.81
CA LYS A 37 13.53 -9.14 -4.38
C LYS A 37 14.83 -8.41 -4.11
N PHE A 38 14.80 -7.43 -3.22
CA PHE A 38 15.98 -6.76 -2.68
C PHE A 38 16.10 -7.09 -1.20
N GLY A 39 17.30 -7.49 -0.80
CA GLY A 39 17.59 -7.96 0.56
C GLY A 39 18.32 -6.96 1.45
N ILE A 40 18.78 -5.84 0.87
CA ILE A 40 19.61 -4.85 1.56
C ILE A 40 19.11 -3.44 1.23
N PHE A 41 18.94 -2.62 2.26
CA PHE A 41 18.71 -1.18 2.16
C PHE A 41 19.97 -0.43 2.62
N PRO A 42 20.64 0.33 1.73
CA PRO A 42 21.73 1.20 2.11
C PRO A 42 21.20 2.54 2.63
N LEU A 43 21.43 2.84 3.91
CA LEU A 43 21.23 4.17 4.48
C LEU A 43 22.54 4.96 4.35
N GLU A 44 22.53 5.98 3.50
CA GLU A 44 23.68 6.87 3.29
C GLU A 44 23.34 8.33 3.61
N VAL A 45 24.13 8.94 4.49
CA VAL A 45 24.00 10.35 4.84
C VAL A 45 25.11 11.13 4.15
N GLN A 46 24.75 11.95 3.15
CA GLN A 46 25.70 12.69 2.33
C GLN A 46 26.14 14.02 2.97
N ALA A 47 25.23 14.64 3.74
CA ALA A 47 25.48 15.86 4.50
C ALA A 47 24.59 15.86 5.75
N ILE A 48 24.86 16.74 6.71
CA ILE A 48 23.94 17.12 7.80
C ILE A 48 24.13 18.62 8.03
N GLU A 49 23.05 19.41 8.12
CA GLU A 49 23.13 20.82 8.57
C GLU A 49 22.54 20.92 9.96
N VAL A 50 23.26 21.56 10.87
CA VAL A 50 22.87 21.69 12.26
C VAL A 50 22.56 23.15 12.54
N GLU A 51 21.35 23.44 13.04
CA GLU A 51 20.99 24.77 13.52
C GLU A 51 21.80 25.13 14.76
N GLN A 52 22.36 26.34 14.72
CA GLN A 52 23.14 26.92 15.79
C GLN A 52 22.24 27.79 16.68
N PHE A 53 22.75 28.16 17.86
CA PHE A 53 22.01 28.98 18.82
C PHE A 53 21.58 30.36 18.28
N ASP A 54 22.26 30.86 17.25
CA ASP A 54 21.92 32.13 16.57
C ASP A 54 20.93 31.96 15.41
N GLY A 55 20.38 30.76 15.21
CA GLY A 55 19.48 30.41 14.11
C GLY A 55 20.17 30.25 12.75
N SER A 56 21.50 30.30 12.71
CA SER A 56 22.27 29.95 11.50
C SER A 56 22.40 28.43 11.35
N PHE A 57 22.65 27.96 10.13
CA PHE A 57 22.85 26.54 9.85
C PHE A 57 24.30 26.28 9.44
N VAL A 58 24.92 25.28 10.04
CA VAL A 58 26.26 24.80 9.64
C VAL A 58 26.12 23.46 8.96
N ARG A 59 26.56 23.38 7.70
CA ARG A 59 26.56 22.15 6.90
C ARG A 59 27.85 21.35 7.06
N TYR A 60 27.72 20.12 7.53
CA TYR A 60 28.75 19.09 7.54
C TYR A 60 28.60 18.19 6.31
N GLN A 61 29.68 17.95 5.58
CA GLN A 61 29.75 17.03 4.43
C GLN A 61 31.23 16.69 4.14
N ASN A 62 31.51 15.50 3.63
CA ASN A 62 32.87 15.19 3.19
C ASN A 62 33.17 15.86 1.84
N THR A 63 34.37 16.41 1.72
CA THR A 63 34.83 17.10 0.49
C THR A 63 35.14 16.16 -0.68
N ASN A 64 35.28 14.87 -0.44
CA ASN A 64 35.54 13.84 -1.45
C ASN A 64 34.25 13.19 -2.01
N GLY A 65 33.07 13.63 -1.59
CA GLY A 65 31.78 13.06 -2.00
C GLY A 65 31.47 11.68 -1.40
N SER A 66 32.26 11.20 -0.43
CA SER A 66 31.93 10.01 0.34
C SER A 66 30.86 10.33 1.39
N PRO A 67 29.93 9.40 1.70
CA PRO A 67 28.92 9.65 2.72
C PRO A 67 29.57 9.83 4.11
N LEU A 68 28.97 10.69 4.94
CA LEU A 68 29.30 10.86 6.36
C LEU A 68 28.95 9.60 7.18
N LEU A 69 27.90 8.88 6.76
CA LEU A 69 27.45 7.63 7.34
C LEU A 69 27.01 6.72 6.19
N SER A 70 27.45 5.45 6.20
CA SER A 70 26.91 4.40 5.35
C SER A 70 26.63 3.18 6.21
N GLN A 71 25.37 2.76 6.27
CA GLN A 71 24.91 1.61 7.02
C GLN A 71 24.07 0.72 6.11
N LEU A 72 24.22 -0.59 6.28
CA LEU A 72 23.45 -1.59 5.55
C LEU A 72 22.44 -2.25 6.50
N PHE A 73 21.19 -2.27 6.06
CA PHE A 73 20.09 -2.90 6.80
C PHE A 73 19.50 -4.06 6.00
N PRO A 74 19.17 -5.18 6.66
CA PRO A 74 18.34 -6.20 6.04
C PRO A 74 16.98 -5.61 5.68
N THR A 75 16.48 -5.96 4.51
CA THR A 75 15.14 -5.55 4.06
C THR A 75 14.50 -6.66 3.23
N ARG A 76 13.17 -6.60 3.10
CA ARG A 76 12.42 -7.36 2.11
C ARG A 76 11.62 -6.40 1.26
N ILE A 77 12.14 -6.09 0.08
CA ILE A 77 11.44 -5.27 -0.92
C ILE A 77 11.18 -6.14 -2.14
N THR A 78 9.93 -6.22 -2.57
CA THR A 78 9.55 -6.98 -3.76
C THR A 78 9.03 -6.03 -4.83
N ALA A 79 9.83 -5.80 -5.87
CA ALA A 79 9.36 -5.08 -7.06
C ALA A 79 8.58 -6.02 -7.97
N MET A 80 7.31 -5.69 -8.21
CA MET A 80 6.46 -6.39 -9.17
C MET A 80 6.26 -5.54 -10.43
N PRO A 81 6.23 -6.15 -11.62
CA PRO A 81 5.81 -5.44 -12.82
C PRO A 81 4.47 -4.73 -12.62
N GLY A 82 4.35 -3.50 -13.13
CA GLY A 82 3.12 -2.69 -13.10
C GLY A 82 2.69 -2.15 -11.72
N ARG A 83 3.31 -2.60 -10.62
CA ARG A 83 3.03 -2.16 -9.25
C ARG A 83 4.08 -1.17 -8.76
N ILE A 84 3.77 -0.44 -7.69
CA ILE A 84 4.69 0.47 -7.00
C ILE A 84 4.94 -0.08 -5.60
N THR A 85 6.20 -0.29 -5.28
CA THR A 85 6.64 -0.67 -3.95
C THR A 85 7.26 0.54 -3.28
N SER A 86 6.83 0.83 -2.06
CA SER A 86 7.41 1.89 -1.23
C SER A 86 8.07 1.29 0.01
N LEU A 87 9.01 2.06 0.55
CA LEU A 87 9.70 1.80 1.79
C LEU A 87 9.53 3.07 2.64
N GLN A 88 8.92 2.94 3.81
CA GLN A 88 8.83 4.05 4.74
C GLN A 88 9.91 3.88 5.81
N ILE A 89 10.68 4.94 6.05
CA ILE A 89 11.77 4.97 7.04
C ILE A 89 11.52 6.14 7.98
N PHE A 90 11.48 5.84 9.26
CA PHE A 90 11.37 6.81 10.34
C PHE A 90 12.75 7.13 10.91
N LEU A 91 13.03 8.42 11.03
CA LEU A 91 14.25 8.96 11.62
C LEU A 91 13.88 10.04 12.62
N ASP A 92 14.52 10.01 13.78
CA ASP A 92 14.47 11.07 14.77
C ASP A 92 15.89 11.55 15.14
N ASP A 93 15.95 12.66 15.87
CA ASP A 93 17.18 13.29 16.36
C ASP A 93 17.99 12.37 17.29
N ALA A 94 17.33 11.50 18.03
CA ALA A 94 17.97 10.49 18.85
C ALA A 94 18.58 9.33 18.02
N THR A 95 18.09 9.11 16.79
CA THR A 95 18.59 8.06 15.88
C THR A 95 19.77 8.56 15.04
N LEU A 96 19.71 9.79 14.56
CA LEU A 96 20.76 10.40 13.74
C LEU A 96 21.00 11.85 14.17
N ASN A 97 22.20 12.15 14.64
CA ASN A 97 22.61 13.51 15.01
C ASN A 97 24.08 13.79 14.63
N HIS A 98 24.54 15.01 14.84
CA HIS A 98 25.91 15.45 14.69
C HIS A 98 26.37 16.25 15.91
N ASP A 99 27.28 15.69 16.72
CA ASP A 99 27.71 16.27 18.01
C ASP A 99 28.82 17.33 17.90
N GLY A 100 29.14 17.76 16.68
CA GLY A 100 30.23 18.69 16.38
C GLY A 100 31.59 18.01 16.16
N SER A 101 31.74 16.74 16.54
CA SER A 101 32.91 15.90 16.27
C SER A 101 32.67 14.87 15.16
N GLY A 102 31.42 14.52 14.90
CA GLY A 102 31.01 13.69 13.78
C GLY A 102 29.54 13.31 13.80
N VAL A 103 29.14 12.48 12.84
CA VAL A 103 27.79 11.90 12.79
C VAL A 103 27.68 10.81 13.84
N GLN A 104 26.67 10.93 14.70
CA GLN A 104 26.25 9.92 15.66
C GLN A 104 25.03 9.20 15.11
N PHE A 105 25.08 7.87 15.10
CA PHE A 105 24.00 7.03 14.62
C PHE A 105 23.69 5.90 15.61
N ASP A 106 22.52 5.96 16.22
CA ASP A 106 22.02 4.91 17.10
C ASP A 106 21.33 3.82 16.26
N ARG A 107 22.13 2.84 15.85
CA ARG A 107 21.65 1.70 15.07
C ARG A 107 20.57 0.88 15.81
N PRO A 108 20.76 0.48 17.09
CA PRO A 108 19.70 -0.21 17.84
C PRO A 108 18.36 0.55 17.86
N ARG A 109 18.38 1.88 18.04
CA ARG A 109 17.16 2.69 17.98
C ARG A 109 16.55 2.69 16.58
N PHE A 110 17.37 2.87 15.54
CA PHE A 110 16.91 2.79 14.15
C PHE A 110 16.21 1.46 13.85
N GLU A 111 16.84 0.34 14.22
CA GLU A 111 16.29 -1.00 14.01
C GLU A 111 15.02 -1.21 14.85
N GLY A 112 14.99 -0.72 16.10
CA GLY A 112 13.81 -0.79 16.96
C GLY A 112 12.60 -0.02 16.46
N ILE A 113 12.79 1.04 15.67
CA ILE A 113 11.70 1.84 15.09
C ILE A 113 11.29 1.31 13.69
N ASN A 114 12.24 0.85 12.88
CA ASN A 114 12.01 0.57 11.45
C ASN A 114 11.88 -0.91 11.09
N PHE A 115 12.27 -1.84 11.97
CA PHE A 115 12.12 -3.26 11.67
C PHE A 115 10.71 -3.73 12.01
N ASP A 116 10.18 -4.58 11.14
CA ASP A 116 9.04 -5.39 11.52
C ASP A 116 9.47 -6.31 12.69
N PRO A 117 8.73 -6.34 13.82
CA PRO A 117 9.14 -7.07 15.01
C PRO A 117 9.11 -8.59 14.84
N THR A 118 8.39 -9.10 13.83
CA THR A 118 8.27 -10.53 13.53
C THR A 118 9.37 -10.97 12.55
N GLU A 119 9.65 -10.14 11.55
CA GLU A 119 10.59 -10.46 10.47
C GLU A 119 12.03 -10.01 10.77
N GLY A 120 12.21 -9.05 11.68
CA GLY A 120 13.52 -8.54 12.07
C GLY A 120 14.26 -7.82 10.94
N MET A 121 13.51 -7.17 10.04
CA MET A 121 14.05 -6.44 8.89
C MET A 121 13.08 -5.33 8.46
N ILE A 122 13.56 -4.41 7.62
CA ILE A 122 12.71 -3.36 7.07
C ILE A 122 11.81 -3.96 5.99
N MET A 123 10.51 -3.75 6.07
CA MET A 123 9.55 -4.31 5.12
C MET A 123 9.13 -3.26 4.10
N GLY A 124 9.32 -3.57 2.81
CA GLY A 124 8.67 -2.81 1.74
C GLY A 124 7.26 -3.31 1.51
N PHE A 125 6.36 -2.43 1.07
CA PHE A 125 4.96 -2.73 0.82
C PHE A 125 4.51 -2.14 -0.52
N LEU A 126 3.45 -2.69 -1.10
CA LEU A 126 2.82 -2.15 -2.30
C LEU A 126 2.01 -0.91 -1.93
N SER A 127 2.36 0.22 -2.53
CA SER A 127 1.73 1.52 -2.25
C SER A 127 0.75 1.93 -3.34
N ASP A 128 0.68 1.22 -4.47
CA ASP A 128 -0.37 1.44 -5.45
C ASP A 128 -1.63 0.64 -5.12
N TYR A 129 -2.78 1.32 -5.15
CA TYR A 129 -4.08 0.73 -4.84
C TYR A 129 -4.92 0.44 -6.08
N VAL A 130 -5.70 -0.63 -5.98
CA VAL A 130 -6.86 -0.90 -6.83
C VAL A 130 -8.10 -0.37 -6.14
N MET A 131 -8.79 0.58 -6.78
CA MET A 131 -9.98 1.23 -6.25
C MET A 131 -11.26 0.53 -6.73
N PHE A 132 -12.21 0.35 -5.82
CA PHE A 132 -13.58 -0.08 -6.08
C PHE A 132 -14.59 1.00 -5.64
N ASP A 133 -15.50 1.36 -6.56
CA ASP A 133 -16.61 2.29 -6.28
C ASP A 133 -17.75 1.53 -5.58
N ILE A 134 -17.88 1.78 -4.28
CA ILE A 134 -18.89 1.16 -3.41
C ILE A 134 -20.03 2.14 -3.07
N THR A 135 -20.18 3.26 -3.79
CA THR A 135 -21.21 4.26 -3.50
C THR A 135 -22.62 3.66 -3.46
N ASN A 136 -22.88 2.63 -4.28
CA ASN A 136 -24.18 1.98 -4.42
C ASN A 136 -24.32 0.68 -3.60
N VAL A 137 -23.31 0.33 -2.79
CA VAL A 137 -23.44 -0.74 -1.79
C VAL A 137 -24.28 -0.21 -0.63
N ALA A 138 -25.23 -1.01 -0.14
CA ALA A 138 -26.18 -0.57 0.89
C ALA A 138 -25.51 -0.36 2.26
N ASN A 139 -24.72 -1.33 2.71
CA ASN A 139 -23.94 -1.26 3.94
C ASN A 139 -22.49 -1.00 3.57
N LYS A 140 -21.95 0.11 4.05
CA LYS A 140 -20.60 0.59 3.71
C LYS A 140 -19.82 0.76 5.00
N PRO A 141 -18.49 0.63 4.97
CA PRO A 141 -17.69 0.89 6.15
C PRO A 141 -17.74 2.37 6.53
N GLU A 142 -17.61 2.64 7.83
CA GLU A 142 -17.54 3.99 8.36
C GLU A 142 -16.09 4.50 8.27
N MET A 143 -15.93 5.81 8.18
CA MET A 143 -14.61 6.46 8.18
C MET A 143 -14.36 7.15 9.51
N SER A 144 -13.10 7.25 9.95
CA SER A 144 -12.72 7.95 11.19
C SER A 144 -13.17 9.42 11.19
N THR A 145 -13.19 10.03 10.00
CA THR A 145 -13.63 11.41 9.77
C THR A 145 -15.15 11.61 9.87
N GLY A 146 -15.91 10.53 10.05
CA GLY A 146 -17.37 10.51 10.10
C GLY A 146 -18.02 10.27 8.74
N GLY A 147 -19.11 9.49 8.75
CA GLY A 147 -19.84 9.12 7.54
C GLY A 147 -19.31 7.82 6.92
N PHE A 148 -19.95 7.42 5.82
CA PHE A 148 -19.65 6.16 5.14
C PHE A 148 -18.73 6.37 3.94
N ALA A 149 -17.80 5.44 3.75
CA ALA A 149 -16.93 5.43 2.57
C ALA A 149 -17.75 5.31 1.28
N ASN A 150 -17.29 5.96 0.22
CA ASN A 150 -17.78 5.76 -1.15
C ASN A 150 -16.82 4.91 -1.98
N ARG A 151 -15.58 4.77 -1.53
CA ARG A 151 -14.52 4.04 -2.22
C ARG A 151 -13.77 3.17 -1.23
N VAL A 152 -13.35 2.01 -1.69
CA VAL A 152 -12.40 1.14 -0.99
C VAL A 152 -11.24 0.81 -1.92
N TYR A 153 -10.06 0.66 -1.33
CA TYR A 153 -8.79 0.55 -2.01
C TYR A 153 -8.03 -0.65 -1.48
N PHE A 154 -7.51 -1.49 -2.37
CA PHE A 154 -6.75 -2.69 -2.02
C PHE A 154 -5.38 -2.65 -2.69
N SER A 155 -4.31 -2.81 -1.90
CA SER A 155 -2.95 -2.92 -2.43
C SER A 155 -2.43 -4.36 -2.41
N GLY A 156 -3.06 -5.26 -1.67
CA GLY A 156 -2.50 -6.54 -1.26
C GLY A 156 -1.85 -6.49 0.12
N ASP A 157 -1.25 -5.36 0.50
CA ASP A 157 -0.57 -5.19 1.80
C ASP A 157 -1.38 -4.35 2.79
N SER A 158 -2.36 -3.60 2.31
CA SER A 158 -3.20 -2.70 3.09
C SER A 158 -4.51 -2.40 2.37
N ILE A 159 -5.51 -2.02 3.16
CA ILE A 159 -6.82 -1.57 2.71
C ILE A 159 -6.99 -0.10 3.10
N ALA A 160 -7.57 0.70 2.21
CA ALA A 160 -7.88 2.09 2.49
C ALA A 160 -9.31 2.45 2.11
N LEU A 161 -9.85 3.50 2.73
CA LEU A 161 -11.20 4.01 2.54
C LEU A 161 -11.16 5.49 2.12
N SER A 162 -12.15 5.91 1.34
CA SER A 162 -12.32 7.33 1.04
C SER A 162 -13.75 7.74 0.74
N LEU A 163 -14.01 9.04 0.85
CA LEU A 163 -15.14 9.70 0.19
C LEU A 163 -14.89 9.81 -1.33
N ASP A 164 -15.87 10.32 -2.08
CA ASP A 164 -15.68 10.57 -3.52
C ASP A 164 -14.49 11.52 -3.75
N PRO A 165 -13.47 11.12 -4.54
CA PRO A 165 -12.29 11.95 -4.77
C PRO A 165 -12.64 13.27 -5.46
N ALA A 166 -12.26 14.39 -4.85
CA ALA A 166 -12.39 15.72 -5.41
C ALA A 166 -11.04 16.30 -5.85
N GLN A 167 -11.04 17.23 -6.80
CA GLN A 167 -9.81 17.87 -7.30
C GLN A 167 -9.02 18.60 -6.20
N GLY A 168 -9.70 19.09 -5.16
CA GLY A 168 -9.07 19.72 -3.99
C GLY A 168 -8.59 18.73 -2.92
N GLY A 169 -8.79 17.43 -3.12
CA GLY A 169 -8.58 16.40 -2.12
C GLY A 169 -9.86 16.08 -1.34
N SER A 170 -10.10 14.79 -1.13
CA SER A 170 -11.13 14.27 -0.22
C SER A 170 -10.48 13.44 0.89
N PRO A 171 -11.13 13.28 2.06
CA PRO A 171 -10.64 12.39 3.11
C PRO A 171 -10.31 11.01 2.59
N PHE A 172 -9.15 10.51 3.00
CA PHE A 172 -8.61 9.19 2.69
C PHE A 172 -7.96 8.62 3.94
N GLU A 173 -8.14 7.35 4.23
CA GLU A 173 -7.55 6.74 5.42
C GLU A 173 -7.13 5.30 5.14
N VAL A 174 -5.92 4.94 5.57
CA VAL A 174 -5.42 3.57 5.47
C VAL A 174 -5.71 2.86 6.79
N LEU A 175 -6.43 1.75 6.69
CA LEU A 175 -6.81 0.95 7.84
C LEU A 175 -5.56 0.29 8.41
N THR A 176 -5.43 0.32 9.74
CA THR A 176 -4.36 -0.37 10.45
C THR A 176 -4.97 -1.42 11.38
N PRO A 177 -4.31 -2.56 11.62
CA PRO A 177 -4.89 -3.64 12.40
C PRO A 177 -5.16 -3.32 13.88
N LEU A 178 -4.47 -2.33 14.47
CA LEU A 178 -4.44 -2.11 15.93
C LEU A 178 -4.36 -0.63 16.36
N LEU A 179 -4.39 0.33 15.43
CA LEU A 179 -4.26 1.76 15.70
C LEU A 179 -5.31 2.56 14.93
N ASP A 180 -5.44 3.83 15.28
CA ASP A 180 -6.18 4.80 14.47
C ASP A 180 -5.67 4.74 13.02
N PRO A 181 -6.58 4.86 12.02
CA PRO A 181 -6.18 4.77 10.63
C PRO A 181 -5.23 5.92 10.26
N ILE A 182 -4.37 5.69 9.27
CA ILE A 182 -3.45 6.72 8.80
C ILE A 182 -4.20 7.63 7.82
N GLU A 183 -4.49 8.84 8.27
CA GLU A 183 -5.28 9.81 7.52
C GLU A 183 -4.49 10.53 6.42
N GLY A 184 -5.23 10.99 5.42
CA GLY A 184 -4.68 11.55 4.21
C GLY A 184 -5.71 12.25 3.33
N LEU A 185 -5.30 12.55 2.11
CA LEU A 185 -6.18 13.08 1.07
C LEU A 185 -6.04 12.25 -0.20
N VAL A 186 -7.16 12.07 -0.90
CA VAL A 186 -7.23 11.44 -2.23
C VAL A 186 -7.70 12.42 -3.28
N THR A 187 -7.11 12.36 -4.47
CA THR A 187 -7.53 13.14 -5.64
C THR A 187 -7.88 12.22 -6.80
N PRO A 188 -8.85 12.60 -7.66
CA PRO A 188 -9.25 11.81 -8.81
C PRO A 188 -8.12 11.70 -9.86
N PRO A 189 -8.22 10.74 -10.80
CA PRO A 189 -7.30 10.64 -11.92
C PRO A 189 -7.34 11.90 -12.77
N ASN A 190 -6.19 12.26 -13.37
CA ASN A 190 -6.15 13.37 -14.30
C ASN A 190 -6.44 12.87 -15.72
N ALA A 191 -7.69 13.07 -16.16
CA ALA A 191 -8.16 12.64 -17.48
C ALA A 191 -7.38 13.28 -18.65
N GLN A 192 -6.87 14.51 -18.48
CA GLN A 192 -6.13 15.21 -19.54
C GLN A 192 -4.79 14.55 -19.86
N PHE A 193 -4.12 13.99 -18.84
CA PHE A 193 -2.80 13.37 -18.97
C PHE A 193 -2.84 11.84 -18.88
N SER A 194 -4.03 11.24 -18.79
CA SER A 194 -4.20 9.81 -18.49
C SER A 194 -3.41 9.37 -17.25
N ALA A 195 -3.28 10.26 -16.27
CA ALA A 195 -2.56 9.98 -15.04
C ALA A 195 -3.49 9.27 -14.04
N PRO A 196 -2.98 8.29 -13.27
CA PRO A 196 -3.76 7.63 -12.23
C PRO A 196 -4.20 8.63 -11.16
N GLY A 197 -5.18 8.23 -10.36
CA GLY A 197 -5.52 8.99 -9.17
C GLY A 197 -4.36 8.96 -8.17
N GLN A 198 -4.33 9.93 -7.26
CA GLN A 198 -3.26 10.07 -6.28
C GLN A 198 -3.84 10.09 -4.88
N TYR A 199 -3.02 9.67 -3.92
CA TYR A 199 -3.30 9.89 -2.51
C TYR A 199 -2.04 10.36 -1.79
N THR A 200 -2.24 11.03 -0.67
CA THR A 200 -1.18 11.44 0.24
C THR A 200 -1.59 11.09 1.65
N LEU A 201 -0.76 10.32 2.37
CA LEU A 201 -0.90 10.12 3.80
C LEU A 201 -0.17 11.21 4.54
N ARG A 202 -0.69 11.55 5.73
CA ARG A 202 -0.21 12.66 6.52
C ARG A 202 0.06 12.21 7.95
N GLN A 203 1.18 12.66 8.48
CA GLN A 203 1.53 12.50 9.89
C GLN A 203 1.59 13.85 10.57
N ILE A 204 1.46 13.86 11.90
CA ILE A 204 1.71 15.06 12.70
C ILE A 204 3.12 15.54 12.41
N ASP A 205 3.29 16.84 12.18
CA ASP A 205 4.62 17.44 12.18
C ASP A 205 5.12 17.39 13.61
N PRO A 206 6.10 16.56 13.95
CA PRO A 206 6.52 16.41 15.35
C PRO A 206 7.36 17.61 15.83
N ARG A 207 7.62 18.60 14.97
CA ARG A 207 8.12 19.93 15.37
C ARG A 207 7.01 20.80 15.91
N ASP A 208 5.76 20.49 15.58
CA ASP A 208 4.59 21.19 16.09
C ASP A 208 4.11 20.53 17.38
N LEU A 209 4.53 21.11 18.50
CA LEU A 209 4.12 20.70 19.84
C LEU A 209 2.61 20.87 20.09
N SER A 210 1.89 21.58 19.22
CA SER A 210 0.43 21.69 19.28
C SER A 210 -0.30 20.54 18.57
N ASN A 211 0.43 19.68 17.84
CA ASN A 211 -0.10 18.53 17.09
C ASN A 211 -1.15 18.90 16.01
N ILE A 212 -1.10 20.13 15.48
CA ILE A 212 -2.06 20.63 14.49
C ILE A 212 -1.50 20.49 13.07
N ALA A 213 -0.25 20.89 12.88
CA ALA A 213 0.44 20.83 11.61
C ALA A 213 0.65 19.37 11.20
N ARG A 214 0.41 19.11 9.91
CA ARG A 214 0.58 17.80 9.30
C ARG A 214 1.58 17.89 8.16
N ILE A 215 2.47 16.92 8.06
CA ILE A 215 3.39 16.74 6.94
C ILE A 215 3.01 15.50 6.14
N THR A 216 3.39 15.49 4.85
CA THR A 216 3.24 14.30 4.02
C THR A 216 4.15 13.19 4.52
N ALA A 217 3.59 12.01 4.76
CA ALA A 217 4.31 10.79 5.13
C ALA A 217 4.52 9.89 3.90
N LEU A 218 3.43 9.59 3.19
CA LEU A 218 3.45 8.76 1.98
C LEU A 218 2.70 9.48 0.86
N GLN A 219 3.17 9.28 -0.37
CA GLN A 219 2.38 9.56 -1.56
C GLN A 219 2.34 8.32 -2.41
N GLY A 220 1.20 8.07 -3.03
CA GLY A 220 1.05 6.95 -3.94
C GLY A 220 -0.04 7.20 -4.95
N ILE A 221 -0.31 6.17 -5.74
CA ILE A 221 -1.30 6.22 -6.80
C ILE A 221 -2.39 5.20 -6.58
N TRP A 222 -3.51 5.39 -7.26
CA TRP A 222 -4.55 4.39 -7.34
C TRP A 222 -5.13 4.34 -8.76
N ARG A 223 -5.63 3.16 -9.12
CA ARG A 223 -6.30 2.93 -10.40
C ARG A 223 -7.65 2.24 -10.15
N PRO A 224 -8.71 2.61 -10.86
CA PRO A 224 -9.97 1.89 -10.77
C PRO A 224 -9.79 0.44 -11.22
N TYR A 225 -10.40 -0.52 -10.53
CA TYR A 225 -10.44 -1.91 -10.99
C TYR A 225 -11.06 -2.01 -12.39
N TRP A 226 -12.05 -1.16 -12.67
CA TRP A 226 -12.73 -1.03 -13.95
C TRP A 226 -13.04 0.43 -14.27
N ASP A 227 -12.78 0.84 -15.51
CA ASP A 227 -13.15 2.16 -16.05
C ASP A 227 -13.73 2.02 -17.48
N PRO A 228 -14.74 2.82 -17.85
CA PRO A 228 -15.23 2.89 -19.23
C PRO A 228 -14.14 3.23 -20.26
N ASN A 229 -13.12 4.00 -19.86
CA ASN A 229 -11.92 4.22 -20.62
C ASN A 229 -10.94 3.05 -20.39
N PRO A 230 -10.72 2.17 -21.39
CA PRO A 230 -9.89 0.98 -21.22
C PRO A 230 -8.42 1.29 -20.92
N THR A 231 -7.94 2.51 -21.15
CA THR A 231 -6.57 2.90 -20.79
C THR A 231 -6.39 3.19 -19.30
N GLN A 232 -7.48 3.38 -18.56
CA GLN A 232 -7.49 3.64 -17.11
C GLN A 232 -7.93 2.40 -16.31
N SER A 233 -8.49 1.40 -16.99
CA SER A 233 -9.05 0.19 -16.40
C SER A 233 -7.97 -0.89 -16.17
N LEU A 234 -7.96 -1.50 -14.99
CA LEU A 234 -7.09 -2.66 -14.72
C LEU A 234 -7.66 -3.96 -15.28
N LEU A 235 -8.98 -4.13 -15.22
CA LEU A 235 -9.69 -5.27 -15.77
C LEU A 235 -10.54 -4.86 -16.97
N LEU A 236 -10.59 -5.72 -17.98
CA LEU A 236 -11.46 -5.56 -19.14
C LEU A 236 -12.56 -6.62 -19.08
N ASN A 237 -13.74 -6.29 -19.63
CA ASN A 237 -14.89 -7.21 -19.72
C ASN A 237 -15.39 -7.74 -18.36
N VAL A 238 -15.44 -6.88 -17.34
CA VAL A 238 -16.01 -7.20 -16.02
C VAL A 238 -17.51 -7.49 -16.17
N GLY A 239 -17.92 -8.68 -15.74
CA GLY A 239 -19.31 -9.15 -15.75
C GLY A 239 -20.14 -8.62 -14.59
N ALA A 240 -21.28 -9.27 -14.35
CA ALA A 240 -22.20 -8.95 -13.26
C ALA A 240 -21.74 -9.48 -11.90
N PHE A 241 -20.90 -10.52 -11.89
CA PHE A 241 -20.29 -11.06 -10.68
C PHE A 241 -18.84 -11.42 -10.97
N GLU A 242 -17.92 -10.96 -10.12
CA GLU A 242 -16.49 -11.21 -10.28
C GLU A 242 -15.83 -11.57 -8.94
N VAL A 243 -14.85 -12.47 -9.02
CA VAL A 243 -13.97 -12.82 -7.92
C VAL A 243 -12.54 -12.45 -8.33
N ILE A 244 -11.96 -11.50 -7.62
CA ILE A 244 -10.66 -10.89 -7.93
C ILE A 244 -9.74 -11.11 -6.74
N THR A 245 -8.52 -11.53 -7.01
CA THR A 245 -7.47 -11.70 -5.99
C THR A 245 -6.34 -10.73 -6.26
N ILE A 246 -5.73 -10.18 -5.22
CA ILE A 246 -4.73 -9.12 -5.30
C ILE A 246 -3.47 -9.58 -4.57
N PRO A 247 -2.34 -9.78 -5.29
CA PRO A 247 -1.08 -10.15 -4.66
C PRO A 247 -0.55 -9.05 -3.75
N ASN A 248 0.08 -9.47 -2.65
CA ASN A 248 0.77 -8.62 -1.68
C ASN A 248 2.29 -8.61 -1.93
N SER A 249 3.03 -7.76 -1.23
CA SER A 249 4.49 -7.60 -1.34
C SER A 249 5.28 -8.90 -1.13
N THR A 250 4.75 -9.91 -0.44
CA THR A 250 5.43 -11.20 -0.29
C THR A 250 5.37 -12.05 -1.57
N ASP A 251 4.37 -11.80 -2.41
CA ASP A 251 4.01 -12.58 -3.59
C ASP A 251 3.83 -14.08 -3.23
N GLY A 252 3.19 -14.32 -2.08
CA GLY A 252 3.05 -15.62 -1.46
C GLY A 252 1.77 -16.37 -1.84
N ALA A 253 1.49 -17.43 -1.07
CA ALA A 253 0.28 -18.23 -1.19
C ALA A 253 -0.98 -17.51 -0.67
N LYS A 254 -0.81 -16.59 0.28
CA LYS A 254 -1.88 -15.78 0.85
C LYS A 254 -1.99 -14.46 0.10
N GLN A 255 -3.19 -14.13 -0.35
CA GLN A 255 -3.49 -12.91 -1.12
C GLN A 255 -4.85 -12.36 -0.71
N GLU A 256 -5.04 -11.05 -0.89
CA GLU A 256 -6.36 -10.45 -0.71
C GLU A 256 -7.32 -11.00 -1.78
N ILE A 257 -8.58 -11.18 -1.43
CA ILE A 257 -9.65 -11.57 -2.32
C ILE A 257 -10.83 -10.61 -2.15
N VAL A 258 -11.47 -10.28 -3.27
CA VAL A 258 -12.63 -9.42 -3.36
C VAL A 258 -13.67 -10.11 -4.23
N MET A 259 -14.90 -10.16 -3.74
CA MET A 259 -16.07 -10.59 -4.53
C MET A 259 -16.98 -9.39 -4.75
N ILE A 260 -17.38 -9.15 -5.99
CA ILE A 260 -18.28 -8.04 -6.33
C ILE A 260 -19.47 -8.53 -7.14
N GLU A 261 -20.63 -7.96 -6.83
CA GLU A 261 -21.83 -8.03 -7.67
C GLU A 261 -22.11 -6.63 -8.23
N ARG A 262 -22.43 -6.57 -9.52
CA ARG A 262 -22.74 -5.35 -10.24
C ARG A 262 -24.17 -5.38 -10.79
N ASN A 263 -24.85 -4.24 -10.68
CA ASN A 263 -26.17 -4.06 -11.29
C ASN A 263 -26.07 -3.87 -12.82
N GLY A 264 -27.23 -3.75 -13.48
CA GLY A 264 -27.29 -3.54 -14.95
C GLY A 264 -26.65 -2.23 -15.44
N ALA A 265 -26.37 -1.28 -14.55
CA ALA A 265 -25.62 -0.05 -14.86
C ALA A 265 -24.11 -0.20 -14.62
N GLY A 266 -23.65 -1.38 -14.20
CA GLY A 266 -22.24 -1.65 -13.93
C GLY A 266 -21.73 -1.12 -12.59
N GLN A 267 -22.62 -0.72 -11.68
CA GLN A 267 -22.27 -0.24 -10.33
C GLN A 267 -22.21 -1.41 -9.35
N ILE A 268 -21.24 -1.40 -8.43
CA ILE A 268 -21.15 -2.41 -7.37
C ILE A 268 -22.30 -2.22 -6.38
N VAL A 269 -23.06 -3.28 -6.13
CA VAL A 269 -24.20 -3.30 -5.20
C VAL A 269 -23.98 -4.20 -4.00
N ASN A 270 -23.12 -5.22 -4.13
CA ASN A 270 -22.66 -6.04 -3.02
C ASN A 270 -21.17 -6.30 -3.16
N MET A 271 -20.44 -6.25 -2.06
CA MET A 271 -19.00 -6.50 -2.03
C MET A 271 -18.59 -7.26 -0.76
N HIS A 272 -17.73 -8.26 -0.93
CA HIS A 272 -17.04 -8.94 0.15
C HIS A 272 -15.53 -8.83 -0.05
N PHE A 273 -14.78 -8.83 1.05
CA PHE A 273 -13.32 -8.79 1.08
C PHE A 273 -12.79 -9.89 2.00
N GLY A 274 -11.53 -10.28 1.83
CA GLY A 274 -10.89 -11.22 2.75
C GLY A 274 -9.58 -11.77 2.21
N GLU A 275 -9.26 -13.01 2.58
CA GLU A 275 -8.01 -13.68 2.19
C GLU A 275 -8.30 -14.99 1.44
N VAL A 276 -7.51 -15.23 0.39
CA VAL A 276 -7.36 -16.56 -0.23
C VAL A 276 -6.01 -17.14 0.16
N ASP A 277 -6.01 -18.41 0.56
CA ASP A 277 -4.81 -19.21 0.79
C ASP A 277 -4.70 -20.28 -0.30
N PHE A 278 -3.85 -20.03 -1.29
CA PHE A 278 -3.60 -20.96 -2.39
C PHE A 278 -2.86 -22.23 -1.97
N SER A 279 -2.24 -22.25 -0.78
CA SER A 279 -1.60 -23.46 -0.25
C SER A 279 -2.61 -24.40 0.41
N ALA A 280 -3.59 -23.84 1.12
CA ALA A 280 -4.72 -24.58 1.68
C ALA A 280 -5.82 -24.87 0.64
N GLY A 281 -5.86 -24.12 -0.45
CA GLY A 281 -6.90 -24.22 -1.48
C GLY A 281 -8.24 -23.65 -1.00
N THR A 282 -8.21 -22.67 -0.10
CA THR A 282 -9.40 -22.12 0.57
C THR A 282 -9.41 -20.60 0.53
N PHE A 283 -10.59 -20.00 0.69
CA PHE A 283 -10.74 -18.57 0.95
C PHE A 283 -11.78 -18.33 2.04
N ALA A 284 -11.65 -17.19 2.71
CA ALA A 284 -12.63 -16.65 3.64
C ALA A 284 -12.87 -15.17 3.29
N VAL A 285 -14.13 -14.77 3.21
CA VAL A 285 -14.53 -13.39 2.91
C VAL A 285 -15.66 -12.90 3.80
N TRP A 286 -15.68 -11.61 4.07
CA TRP A 286 -16.62 -10.90 4.92
C TRP A 286 -17.29 -9.76 4.15
N PRO A 287 -18.53 -9.38 4.51
CA PRO A 287 -19.16 -8.16 4.00
C PRO A 287 -18.27 -6.91 4.14
N ILE A 288 -18.29 -6.03 3.14
CA ILE A 288 -17.38 -4.87 3.08
C ILE A 288 -17.58 -3.84 4.21
N ASP A 289 -18.75 -3.81 4.83
CA ASP A 289 -19.05 -2.98 6.01
C ASP A 289 -18.31 -3.42 7.27
N GLN A 290 -17.61 -4.56 7.24
CA GLN A 290 -16.85 -5.08 8.37
C GLN A 290 -15.34 -4.82 8.28
N VAL A 291 -14.88 -4.15 7.22
CA VAL A 291 -13.44 -3.99 6.94
C VAL A 291 -12.70 -3.13 7.96
N ASP A 292 -13.41 -2.21 8.61
CA ASP A 292 -12.93 -1.28 9.63
C ASP A 292 -13.24 -1.75 11.07
N THR A 293 -14.24 -2.63 11.26
CA THR A 293 -14.72 -3.05 12.58
C THR A 293 -14.13 -4.37 13.07
N GLY A 294 -13.53 -5.17 12.19
CA GLY A 294 -12.98 -6.49 12.55
C GLY A 294 -14.04 -7.49 13.03
N ASP A 295 -15.32 -7.25 12.70
CA ASP A 295 -16.40 -8.21 12.96
C ASP A 295 -16.23 -9.43 12.03
N GLY A 296 -16.17 -10.62 12.63
CA GLY A 296 -16.08 -11.88 11.89
C GLY A 296 -17.44 -12.51 11.54
N SER A 297 -18.54 -11.82 11.82
CA SER A 297 -19.89 -12.33 11.54
C SER A 297 -20.16 -12.42 10.03
N ASN A 298 -21.06 -13.30 9.61
CA ASN A 298 -21.44 -13.49 8.20
C ASN A 298 -20.29 -13.89 7.26
N GLU A 299 -19.25 -14.53 7.79
CA GLU A 299 -18.17 -15.11 6.99
C GLU A 299 -18.69 -16.07 5.92
N VAL A 300 -18.20 -15.90 4.71
CA VAL A 300 -18.41 -16.78 3.57
C VAL A 300 -17.09 -17.49 3.27
N ASN A 301 -17.15 -18.81 3.32
CA ASN A 301 -15.99 -19.66 3.10
C ASN A 301 -16.13 -20.42 1.78
N GLY A 302 -15.00 -20.73 1.17
CA GLY A 302 -14.97 -21.57 -0.02
C GLY A 302 -13.60 -22.12 -0.38
N THR A 303 -13.55 -22.76 -1.54
CA THR A 303 -12.35 -23.42 -2.07
C THR A 303 -11.90 -22.80 -3.39
N VAL A 304 -10.60 -22.86 -3.65
CA VAL A 304 -9.99 -22.53 -4.95
C VAL A 304 -9.30 -23.75 -5.56
N THR A 305 -9.56 -24.01 -6.84
CA THR A 305 -9.01 -25.14 -7.61
C THR A 305 -8.58 -24.72 -9.01
N ASP A 306 -8.01 -25.64 -9.78
CA ASP A 306 -7.65 -25.45 -11.20
C ASP A 306 -6.84 -24.17 -11.46
N ILE A 307 -5.87 -23.95 -10.59
CA ILE A 307 -5.03 -22.76 -10.53
C ILE A 307 -4.03 -22.77 -11.69
N VAL A 308 -4.10 -21.76 -12.57
CA VAL A 308 -3.32 -21.72 -13.81
C VAL A 308 -2.55 -20.40 -14.01
N TYR A 309 -1.43 -20.48 -14.73
CA TYR A 309 -0.53 -19.35 -15.01
C TYR A 309 -0.79 -18.68 -16.38
N ARG A 310 -1.23 -19.44 -17.41
CA ARG A 310 -1.75 -18.95 -18.70
C ARG A 310 -2.28 -20.13 -19.53
N ALA A 311 -3.33 -19.93 -20.34
CA ALA A 311 -3.80 -20.90 -21.33
C ALA A 311 -4.04 -22.33 -20.80
N GLY A 312 -4.54 -22.44 -19.56
CA GLY A 312 -4.87 -23.73 -18.95
C GLY A 312 -3.68 -24.52 -18.38
N VAL A 313 -2.47 -23.96 -18.34
CA VAL A 313 -1.29 -24.64 -17.77
C VAL A 313 -1.27 -24.47 -16.25
N PRO A 314 -1.16 -25.56 -15.46
CA PRO A 314 -1.04 -25.50 -14.00
C PRO A 314 0.08 -24.56 -13.56
N SER A 315 -0.19 -23.77 -12.52
CA SER A 315 0.80 -22.83 -12.00
C SER A 315 1.92 -23.57 -11.26
N PRO A 316 3.21 -23.37 -11.61
CA PRO A 316 4.32 -24.01 -10.89
C PRO A 316 4.61 -23.34 -9.55
N THR A 317 4.17 -22.09 -9.37
CA THR A 317 4.32 -21.32 -8.12
C THR A 317 3.10 -20.43 -7.87
N TYR A 318 2.92 -19.92 -6.65
CA TYR A 318 1.83 -18.98 -6.33
C TYR A 318 1.98 -17.61 -7.04
N ARG A 319 3.23 -17.26 -7.38
CA ARG A 319 3.64 -16.04 -8.11
C ARG A 319 3.14 -16.02 -9.55
N ASP A 320 2.87 -17.20 -10.05
CA ASP A 320 2.50 -17.43 -11.44
C ASP A 320 0.97 -17.49 -11.61
N ILE A 321 0.19 -17.59 -10.54
CA ILE A 321 -1.27 -17.70 -10.66
C ILE A 321 -1.86 -16.48 -11.37
N ARG A 322 -2.70 -16.71 -12.37
CA ARG A 322 -3.46 -15.68 -13.10
C ARG A 322 -4.97 -15.87 -13.01
N GLU A 323 -5.43 -17.11 -12.93
CA GLU A 323 -6.84 -17.43 -12.76
C GLU A 323 -7.00 -18.85 -12.18
N GLY A 324 -8.21 -19.18 -11.78
CA GLY A 324 -8.61 -20.52 -11.40
C GLY A 324 -10.11 -20.62 -11.19
N ARG A 325 -10.55 -21.67 -10.50
CA ARG A 325 -11.94 -21.89 -10.14
C ARG A 325 -12.17 -21.63 -8.66
N PHE A 326 -13.33 -21.09 -8.32
CA PHE A 326 -13.77 -20.96 -6.94
C PHE A 326 -15.10 -21.70 -6.75
N ALA A 327 -15.36 -22.14 -5.52
CA ALA A 327 -16.67 -22.61 -5.08
C ALA A 327 -16.91 -22.17 -3.64
N ILE A 328 -18.08 -21.58 -3.36
CA ILE A 328 -18.54 -21.26 -2.01
C ILE A 328 -19.02 -22.54 -1.34
N THR A 329 -18.49 -22.83 -0.15
CA THR A 329 -18.81 -24.04 0.61
C THR A 329 -19.70 -23.78 1.81
N SER A 330 -19.67 -22.57 2.37
CA SER A 330 -20.54 -22.17 3.49
C SER A 330 -20.65 -20.66 3.62
N GLY A 331 -21.61 -20.20 4.42
CA GLY A 331 -21.96 -18.79 4.56
C GLY A 331 -23.15 -18.39 3.69
N SER A 332 -23.75 -17.24 4.00
CA SER A 332 -24.88 -16.70 3.25
C SER A 332 -24.38 -15.60 2.32
N VAL A 333 -24.64 -15.74 1.02
CA VAL A 333 -24.26 -14.74 0.02
C VAL A 333 -25.48 -14.04 -0.58
N PRO A 334 -25.32 -12.80 -1.08
CA PRO A 334 -26.36 -12.11 -1.85
C PRO A 334 -26.84 -12.93 -3.05
N ALA A 335 -28.08 -12.73 -3.47
CA ALA A 335 -28.71 -13.53 -4.53
C ALA A 335 -28.00 -13.45 -5.89
N GLY A 336 -27.25 -12.37 -6.18
CA GLY A 336 -26.48 -12.25 -7.42
C GLY A 336 -25.12 -12.94 -7.39
N TYR A 337 -24.69 -13.52 -6.25
CA TYR A 337 -23.44 -14.25 -6.18
C TYR A 337 -23.60 -15.63 -6.83
N SER A 338 -22.67 -15.97 -7.72
CA SER A 338 -22.57 -17.34 -8.21
C SER A 338 -21.88 -18.22 -7.16
N ALA A 339 -22.48 -19.37 -6.83
CA ALA A 339 -21.91 -20.31 -5.87
C ALA A 339 -20.57 -20.95 -6.34
N SER A 340 -20.28 -20.89 -7.64
CA SER A 340 -19.00 -21.30 -8.21
C SER A 340 -18.73 -20.55 -9.51
N GLY A 341 -17.47 -20.51 -9.93
CA GLY A 341 -17.10 -19.79 -11.14
C GLY A 341 -15.60 -19.66 -11.34
N ARG A 342 -15.20 -18.61 -12.05
CA ARG A 342 -13.78 -18.25 -12.24
C ARG A 342 -13.39 -17.15 -11.27
N PHE A 343 -12.17 -17.22 -10.73
CA PHE A 343 -11.51 -16.06 -10.14
C PHE A 343 -10.32 -15.62 -11.00
N VAL A 344 -9.96 -14.35 -10.92
CA VAL A 344 -8.77 -13.78 -11.57
C VAL A 344 -7.79 -13.24 -10.54
N VAL A 345 -6.50 -13.27 -10.86
CA VAL A 345 -5.45 -12.62 -10.06
C VAL A 345 -5.01 -11.35 -10.77
N LEU A 346 -5.10 -10.22 -10.06
CA LEU A 346 -4.69 -8.93 -10.55
C LEU A 346 -3.16 -8.80 -10.47
N ARG A 347 -2.51 -9.25 -11.55
CA ARG A 347 -1.07 -9.09 -11.79
C ARG A 347 -0.90 -8.14 -12.96
N LEU A 348 -0.42 -6.92 -12.68
CA LEU A 348 -0.30 -5.81 -13.65
C LEU A 348 0.91 -5.95 -14.57
#